data_AF-A0A368F9H0-F1
#
_entry.id   AF-A0A368F9H0-F1
#
_cell.length_a   1.000
_cell.length_b   1.000
_cell.length_c   1.000
_cell.angle_alpha   90.00
_cell.angle_beta   90.00
_cell.angle_gamma   90.00
#
_symmetry.space_group_name_H-M   'P 1'
#
loop_
_entity.id
_entity.type
_entity.pdbx_description
1 polymer ?
#
loop_
_entity_poly.entity_id
_entity_poly.type
_entity_poly.pdbx_seq_one_letter_code
_entity_poly.pdbx_strand_id
1 'polypeptide(L)'
;MKRYRTSFRKLFCHDWVCVPLVYTQVAALATYSFFVFCLLGRQQFDSDDEFDTVFPIFTIVQFLFYVGWFKVGQDLMRPFGLDDDDIELSYILDRNLVISFAIVDCLQADQPRWF
;
A
#
# COMPACT_ATOMS: atom_id res chain seq x y z
N MET A 1 -17.96 4.26 -24.30
CA MET A 1 -16.54 4.09 -24.71
C MET A 1 -15.55 5.16 -24.23
N LYS A 2 -15.74 6.47 -24.47
CA LYS A 2 -14.70 7.49 -24.12
C LYS A 2 -14.31 7.51 -22.63
N ARG A 3 -15.29 7.33 -21.72
CA ARG A 3 -15.05 7.24 -20.27
C ARG A 3 -14.17 6.05 -19.91
N TYR A 4 -14.53 4.84 -20.37
CA TYR A 4 -13.75 3.62 -20.19
C TYR A 4 -12.30 3.76 -20.66
N ARG A 5 -12.10 4.27 -21.89
CA ARG A 5 -10.76 4.56 -22.43
C ARG A 5 -9.96 5.54 -21.58
N THR A 6 -10.62 6.54 -20.99
CA THR A 6 -9.96 7.52 -20.12
C THR A 6 -9.55 6.90 -18.79
N SER A 7 -10.38 6.04 -18.20
CA SER A 7 -10.04 5.32 -16.97
C SER A 7 -8.85 4.38 -17.16
N PHE A 8 -8.84 3.58 -18.24
CA PHE A 8 -7.70 2.71 -18.57
C PHE A 8 -6.40 3.50 -18.83
N ARG A 9 -6.51 4.65 -19.49
CA ARG A 9 -5.35 5.54 -19.68
C ARG A 9 -4.83 6.10 -18.35
N LYS A 10 -5.71 6.46 -17.40
CA LYS A 10 -5.26 6.90 -16.07
C LYS A 10 -4.51 5.79 -15.34
N LEU A 11 -5.02 4.56 -15.40
CA LEU A 11 -4.36 3.38 -14.83
C LEU A 11 -2.97 3.16 -15.45
N PHE A 12 -2.89 3.20 -16.79
CA PHE A 12 -1.62 3.11 -17.51
C PHE A 12 -0.65 4.24 -17.14
N CYS A 13 -1.12 5.49 -17.01
CA CYS A 13 -0.26 6.59 -16.59
C CYS A 13 0.24 6.44 -15.14
N HIS A 14 -0.54 5.83 -14.25
CA HIS A 14 -0.12 5.53 -12.88
C HIS A 14 0.98 4.48 -12.81
N ASP A 15 0.93 3.47 -13.69
CA ASP A 15 1.97 2.44 -13.82
C ASP A 15 3.22 2.98 -14.54
N TRP A 16 3.01 3.77 -15.60
CA TRP A 16 4.09 4.35 -16.40
C TRP A 16 4.91 5.41 -15.64
N VAL A 17 4.25 6.25 -14.85
CA VAL A 17 4.89 7.30 -14.06
C VAL A 17 4.89 6.90 -12.59
N CYS A 18 5.89 6.11 -12.22
CA CYS A 18 6.14 5.77 -10.82
C CYS A 18 6.56 7.02 -10.02
N VAL A 19 6.35 6.96 -8.69
CA VAL A 19 6.90 7.94 -7.76
C VAL A 19 8.43 8.01 -7.95
N PRO A 20 9.02 9.20 -8.06
CA PRO A 20 10.46 9.35 -8.24
C PRO A 20 11.25 8.57 -7.19
N LEU A 21 12.21 7.76 -7.64
CA LEU A 21 13.01 6.89 -6.79
C LEU A 21 13.72 7.65 -5.65
N VAL A 22 14.14 8.89 -5.92
CA VAL A 22 14.80 9.72 -4.92
C VAL A 22 13.90 10.02 -3.71
N TYR A 23 12.57 10.10 -3.88
CA TYR A 23 11.67 10.36 -2.76
C TYR A 23 11.58 9.18 -1.81
N THR A 24 11.48 7.96 -2.34
CA THR A 24 11.47 6.76 -1.49
C THR A 24 12.83 6.54 -0.83
N GLN A 25 13.93 6.83 -1.54
CA GLN A 25 15.27 6.74 -0.99
C GLN A 25 15.50 7.73 0.16
N VAL A 26 15.09 8.98 0.00
CA VAL A 26 15.23 10.00 1.06
C VAL A 26 14.39 9.63 2.28
N ALA A 27 13.15 9.17 2.08
CA ALA A 27 12.31 8.71 3.19
C ALA A 27 12.91 7.49 3.93
N ALA A 28 13.46 6.52 3.19
CA ALA A 28 14.14 5.36 3.76
C ALA A 28 15.38 5.78 4.56
N LEU A 29 16.23 6.64 3.98
CA LEU A 29 17.43 7.15 4.64
C LEU A 29 17.08 7.89 5.92
N ALA A 30 16.07 8.77 5.91
CA ALA A 30 15.63 9.51 7.07
C ALA A 30 15.15 8.58 8.20
N THR A 31 14.31 7.60 7.86
CA THR A 31 13.76 6.65 8.84
C THR A 31 14.87 5.78 9.44
N TYR A 32 15.75 5.21 8.60
CA TYR A 32 16.81 4.32 9.09
C TYR A 32 17.90 5.07 9.84
N SER A 33 18.33 6.24 9.37
CA SER A 33 19.34 7.04 10.08
C SER A 33 18.86 7.48 11.46
N PHE A 34 17.61 7.89 11.61
CA PHE A 34 17.01 8.21 12.91
C PHE A 34 17.15 7.04 13.89
N PHE A 35 16.87 5.81 13.46
CA PHE A 35 17.00 4.63 14.32
C PHE A 35 18.44 4.19 14.57
N VAL A 36 19.36 4.39 13.62
CA VAL A 36 20.81 4.20 13.85
C VAL A 36 21.28 5.10 14.98
N PHE A 37 20.90 6.38 14.97
CA PHE A 37 21.23 7.30 16.06
C PHE A 37 20.52 6.94 17.37
N CYS A 38 19.26 6.50 17.33
CA CYS A 38 18.56 6.03 18.54
C CYS A 38 19.23 4.80 19.15
N LEU A 39 19.72 3.88 18.32
CA LEU A 39 20.37 2.64 18.76
C LEU A 39 21.69 2.91 19.48
N LEU A 40 22.44 3.93 19.05
CA LEU A 40 23.68 4.34 19.72
C LEU A 40 23.43 5.28 20.91
N GLY A 41 22.50 6.22 20.77
CA GLY A 41 22.30 7.31 21.73
C GLY A 41 21.37 6.98 22.90
N ARG A 42 20.56 5.92 22.80
CA ARG A 42 19.64 5.49 23.87
C ARG A 42 20.12 4.24 24.60
N GLN A 43 21.38 3.87 24.42
CA GLN A 43 22.03 2.84 25.23
C GLN A 43 22.35 3.42 26.60
N GLN A 44 21.85 2.77 27.65
CA GLN A 44 22.16 3.11 29.03
C GLN A 44 23.55 2.54 29.35
N PHE A 45 24.60 3.35 29.21
CA PHE A 45 25.93 2.99 29.65
C PHE A 45 26.11 3.54 31.06
N ASP A 46 26.09 2.64 32.04
CA ASP A 46 26.25 2.92 33.47
C ASP A 46 25.01 3.51 34.15
N SER A 47 24.43 2.76 35.10
CA SER A 47 23.41 3.28 36.01
C SER A 47 23.59 2.58 37.37
N ASP A 48 24.23 3.29 38.30
CA ASP A 48 24.04 3.11 39.75
C ASP A 48 22.61 3.50 40.19
N ASP A 49 21.77 3.96 39.25
CA ASP A 49 20.34 4.26 39.42
C ASP A 49 19.48 3.01 39.18
N GLU A 50 18.51 2.81 40.08
CA GLU A 50 17.67 1.62 40.29
C GLU A 50 16.81 1.17 39.09
N PHE A 51 16.78 1.95 38.01
CA PHE A 51 16.03 1.66 36.78
C PHE A 51 16.96 1.36 35.60
N ASP A 52 17.70 0.25 35.70
CA ASP A 52 18.36 -0.35 34.55
C ASP A 52 17.28 -0.89 33.59
N THR A 53 16.90 -0.05 32.62
CA THR A 53 15.89 -0.41 31.63
C THR A 53 16.55 -1.27 30.56
N VAL A 54 16.87 -2.52 30.93
CA VAL A 54 17.42 -3.57 30.05
C VAL A 54 16.64 -3.69 28.74
N PHE A 55 15.35 -3.35 28.76
CA PHE A 55 14.47 -3.36 27.60
C PHE A 55 13.89 -1.96 27.29
N PRO A 56 14.27 -1.31 26.18
CA PRO A 56 13.87 0.07 25.89
C PRO A 56 12.45 0.15 25.28
N ILE A 57 11.42 0.00 26.13
CA ILE A 57 10.00 -0.05 25.72
C ILE A 57 9.61 1.16 24.85
N PHE A 58 9.97 2.38 25.26
CA PHE A 58 9.61 3.59 24.52
C PHE A 58 10.26 3.67 23.13
N THR A 59 11.51 3.21 23.00
CA THR A 59 12.21 3.18 21.71
C THR A 59 11.60 2.15 20.78
N ILE A 60 11.12 1.03 21.31
CA ILE A 60 10.43 0.00 20.53
C ILE A 60 9.08 0.51 20.04
N VAL A 61 8.30 1.18 20.89
CA VAL A 61 7.02 1.80 20.45
C VAL A 61 7.27 2.85 19.38
N GLN A 62 8.30 3.70 19.53
CA GLN A 62 8.71 4.66 18.50
C GLN A 62 9.10 3.95 17.20
N PHE A 63 9.87 2.86 17.28
CA PHE A 63 10.24 2.04 16.13
C PHE A 63 9.02 1.51 15.38
N LEU A 64 8.08 0.90 16.08
CA LEU A 64 6.84 0.39 15.48
C LEU A 64 6.05 1.50 14.79
N PHE A 65 5.99 2.70 15.39
CA PHE A 65 5.23 3.81 14.80
C PHE A 65 5.89 4.36 13.53
N TYR A 66 7.17 4.70 13.57
CA TYR A 66 7.86 5.31 12.42
C TYR A 66 8.15 4.30 11.30
N VAL A 67 8.62 3.09 11.63
CA VAL A 67 8.87 2.06 10.61
C VAL A 67 7.56 1.49 10.09
N GLY A 68 6.56 1.30 10.95
CA GLY A 68 5.23 0.89 10.53
C GLY A 68 4.60 1.90 9.58
N TRP A 69 4.66 3.19 9.89
CA TRP A 69 4.14 4.22 9.00
C TRP A 69 4.91 4.29 7.67
N PHE A 70 6.24 4.18 7.71
CA PHE A 70 7.04 4.08 6.49
C PHE A 70 6.63 2.87 5.63
N LYS A 71 6.41 1.70 6.25
CA LYS A 71 5.99 0.46 5.58
C LYS A 71 4.63 0.59 4.91
N VAL A 72 3.63 1.15 5.60
CA VAL A 72 2.31 1.43 5.02
C VAL A 72 2.44 2.28 3.74
N GLY A 73 3.36 3.26 3.73
CA GLY A 73 3.63 4.05 2.54
C GLY A 73 4.27 3.25 1.40
N GLN A 74 5.10 2.25 1.70
CA GLN A 74 5.71 1.37 0.69
C GLN A 74 4.66 0.43 0.06
N ASP A 75 3.76 -0.12 0.86
CA ASP A 75 2.76 -1.09 0.41
C ASP A 75 1.74 -0.39 -0.50
N LEU A 76 1.26 0.80 -0.11
CA LEU A 76 0.33 1.61 -0.92
C LEU A 76 0.92 2.11 -2.25
N MET A 77 2.25 2.09 -2.42
CA MET A 77 2.88 2.50 -3.68
C MET A 77 2.71 1.47 -4.80
N ARG A 78 2.41 0.21 -4.50
CA ARG A 78 2.25 -0.87 -5.49
C ARG A 78 0.94 -1.65 -5.31
N PRO A 79 -0.22 -0.99 -5.45
CA PRO A 79 -1.53 -1.56 -5.10
C PRO A 79 -2.05 -2.67 -6.04
N PHE A 80 -1.25 -3.08 -7.03
CA PHE A 80 -1.60 -4.11 -8.03
C PHE A 80 -0.63 -5.29 -7.97
N GLY A 81 -0.01 -5.53 -6.81
CA GLY A 81 0.86 -6.66 -6.57
C GLY A 81 0.09 -7.95 -6.27
N LEU A 82 0.67 -8.76 -5.41
CA LEU A 82 0.14 -10.04 -4.95
C LEU A 82 0.08 -10.09 -3.42
N ASP A 83 0.22 -8.94 -2.76
CA ASP A 83 0.10 -8.85 -1.31
C ASP A 83 -1.38 -8.98 -0.91
N ASP A 84 -1.64 -9.44 0.30
CA ASP A 84 -3.01 -9.73 0.77
C ASP A 84 -3.92 -8.49 0.75
N ASP A 85 -3.34 -7.29 0.86
CA ASP A 85 -4.05 -6.00 0.86
C ASP A 85 -4.13 -5.33 -0.54
N ASP A 86 -3.62 -5.99 -1.59
CA ASP A 86 -3.65 -5.48 -2.96
C ASP A 86 -5.03 -5.59 -3.60
N ILE A 87 -5.24 -4.81 -4.68
CA ILE A 87 -6.47 -4.88 -5.45
C ILE A 87 -6.50 -6.19 -6.25
N GLU A 88 -7.53 -7.01 -6.03
CA GLU A 88 -7.80 -8.24 -6.78
C GLU A 88 -8.22 -7.97 -8.24
N LEU A 89 -7.29 -7.51 -9.07
CA LEU A 89 -7.55 -7.12 -10.45
C LEU A 89 -8.07 -8.29 -11.30
N SER A 90 -7.55 -9.51 -11.08
CA SER A 90 -8.00 -10.71 -11.79
C SER A 90 -9.47 -10.99 -11.55
N TYR A 91 -9.90 -10.95 -10.28
CA TYR A 91 -11.29 -11.17 -9.91
C TYR A 91 -12.22 -10.12 -10.54
N ILE A 92 -11.82 -8.84 -10.48
CA ILE A 92 -12.60 -7.74 -11.07
C ILE A 92 -12.74 -7.92 -12.59
N LEU A 93 -11.67 -8.34 -13.28
CA LEU A 93 -11.67 -8.55 -14.72
C LEU A 93 -12.61 -9.70 -15.11
N ASP A 94 -12.47 -10.85 -14.46
CA ASP A 94 -13.27 -12.05 -14.74
C ASP A 94 -14.76 -11.77 -14.50
N ARG A 95 -15.08 -11.16 -13.35
CA ARG A 95 -16.44 -10.75 -13.00
C ARG A 95 -17.03 -9.82 -14.05
N ASN A 96 -16.28 -8.81 -14.49
CA ASN A 96 -16.76 -7.83 -15.47
C ASN A 96 -16.98 -8.46 -16.85
N LEU A 97 -16.15 -9.41 -17.27
CA LEU A 97 -16.35 -10.14 -18.53
C LEU A 97 -17.63 -10.97 -18.49
N VAL A 98 -17.81 -11.79 -17.46
CA VAL A 98 -18.99 -12.67 -17.33
C VAL A 98 -20.28 -11.87 -17.30
N ILE A 99 -20.34 -10.80 -16.49
CA ILE A 99 -21.52 -9.95 -16.38
C ILE A 99 -21.80 -9.22 -17.68
N SER A 100 -20.77 -8.73 -18.39
CA SER A 100 -20.97 -8.01 -19.65
C SER A 100 -21.60 -8.90 -20.72
N PHE A 101 -21.14 -10.15 -20.86
CA PHE A 101 -21.74 -11.11 -21.78
C PHE A 101 -23.16 -11.51 -21.34
N ALA A 102 -23.38 -11.79 -20.06
CA ALA A 102 -24.70 -12.13 -19.55
C ALA A 102 -25.72 -11.00 -19.78
N ILE A 103 -25.32 -9.74 -19.63
CA ILE A 103 -26.18 -8.57 -19.90
C ILE A 103 -26.56 -8.54 -21.39
N VAL A 104 -25.59 -8.68 -22.28
CA VAL A 104 -25.84 -8.63 -23.73
C VAL A 104 -26.71 -9.80 -24.20
N ASP A 105 -26.47 -11.00 -23.69
CA ASP A 105 -27.18 -12.20 -24.13
C ASP A 105 -28.59 -12.31 -23.51
N CYS A 106 -28.73 -12.08 -22.19
CA CYS A 106 -30.01 -12.28 -21.49
C CYS A 106 -30.98 -11.10 -21.67
N LEU A 107 -30.52 -9.85 -21.62
CA LEU A 107 -31.42 -8.68 -21.69
C LEU A 107 -31.81 -8.30 -23.11
N GLN A 108 -31.05 -8.76 -24.12
CA GLN A 108 -31.40 -8.51 -25.51
C GLN A 108 -32.35 -9.57 -26.07
N ALA A 109 -32.37 -10.77 -25.49
CA ALA A 109 -33.29 -11.85 -25.85
C ALA A 109 -34.66 -11.74 -25.16
N ASP A 110 -34.73 -11.17 -23.96
CA ASP A 110 -35.97 -11.07 -23.17
C ASP A 110 -36.63 -9.69 -23.38
N GLN A 111 -37.66 -9.62 -24.24
CA GLN A 111 -38.53 -8.44 -24.31
C GLN A 111 -39.36 -8.35 -23.02
N PRO A 112 -39.53 -7.15 -22.42
CA PRO A 112 -40.32 -7.04 -21.19
C PRO A 112 -41.74 -7.55 -21.44
N ARG A 113 -42.22 -8.46 -20.59
CA ARG A 113 -43.62 -8.88 -20.61
C ARG A 113 -44.48 -7.69 -20.22
N TRP A 114 -45.10 -7.06 -21.21
CA TRP A 114 -46.11 -6.03 -21.03
C TRP A 114 -47.23 -6.60 -20.14
N PHE A 115 -47.59 -5.87 -19.08
CA PHE A 115 -48.88 -6.06 -18.42
C PHE A 115 -49.98 -5.46 -19.31
#